data_AF-A0A6L7SY12-F1
#
_entry.id   AF-A0A6L7SY12-F1
#
_cell.length_a   1.000
_cell.length_b   1.000
_cell.length_c   1.000
_cell.angle_alpha   90.00
_cell.angle_beta   90.00
_cell.angle_gamma   90.00
#
_symmetry.space_group_name_H-M   'P 1'
#
loop_
_entity.id
_entity.type
_entity.pdbx_description
1 polymer ?
#
loop_
_entity_poly.entity_id
_entity_poly.type
_entity_poly.pdbx_seq_one_letter_code
_entity_poly.pdbx_strand_id
1 'polypeptide(L)'
;MPISDEYVNSLPEIYRDILAAFPQFNPTRKVGHGLPFQSLYSALDDKYTLGRIIKACENMAAGGVMEIERKLFACPTSLGEELITKITGIAAPTLEVEPFELPDDVDSLPEIYRDILSAFPQFNSTRTVGYGLSYQSLDSALEHKYRFDQIKTACESMAVGGVMEIKHDIFACPTSLGEELITKITGIAAPTLEVEPFPPPHEWAT
;
A
#
# COMPACT_ATOMS: atom_id res chain seq x y z
N MET A 1 7.45 26.54 10.04
CA MET A 1 8.85 26.87 10.43
C MET A 1 9.69 25.64 10.12
N PRO A 2 10.87 25.78 9.51
CA PRO A 2 11.73 24.64 9.24
C PRO A 2 12.22 24.01 10.56
N ILE A 3 12.32 22.68 10.59
CA ILE A 3 12.84 21.93 11.75
C ILE A 3 14.32 22.24 11.94
N SER A 4 14.71 22.68 13.14
CA SER A 4 16.10 23.00 13.47
C SER A 4 16.94 21.75 13.78
N ASP A 5 18.25 21.82 13.54
CA ASP A 5 19.18 20.75 13.90
C ASP A 5 19.23 20.52 15.42
N GLU A 6 19.07 21.60 16.20
CA GLU A 6 18.99 21.56 17.66
C GLU A 6 17.78 20.75 18.15
N TYR A 7 16.63 20.91 17.49
CA TYR A 7 15.44 20.11 17.79
C TYR A 7 15.67 18.62 17.50
N VAL A 8 16.22 18.28 16.35
CA VAL A 8 16.51 16.88 15.97
C VAL A 8 17.49 16.22 16.96
N ASN A 9 18.53 16.95 17.36
CA ASN A 9 19.51 16.47 18.34
C ASN A 9 18.92 16.32 19.75
N SER A 10 17.88 17.08 20.09
CA SER A 10 17.17 16.97 21.37
C SER A 10 16.26 15.74 21.48
N LEU A 11 15.91 15.11 20.36
CA LEU A 11 15.02 13.94 20.37
C LEU A 11 15.65 12.76 21.14
N PRO A 12 14.85 11.92 21.81
CA PRO A 12 15.30 10.63 22.28
C PRO A 12 15.90 9.78 21.15
N GLU A 13 16.97 9.04 21.45
CA GLU A 13 17.69 8.21 20.47
C GLU A 13 16.77 7.23 19.75
N ILE A 14 15.87 6.56 20.48
CA ILE A 14 14.90 5.63 19.91
C ILE A 14 13.99 6.27 18.85
N TYR A 15 13.65 7.55 18.98
CA TYR A 15 12.83 8.23 17.97
C TYR A 15 13.63 8.48 16.70
N ARG A 16 14.90 8.89 16.83
CA ARG A 16 15.79 9.04 15.67
C ARG A 16 16.05 7.71 14.97
N ASP A 17 16.30 6.66 15.74
CA ASP A 17 16.55 5.32 15.20
C ASP A 17 15.32 4.76 14.46
N ILE A 18 14.11 4.94 15.01
CA ILE A 18 12.86 4.55 14.32
C ILE A 18 12.67 5.35 13.03
N LEU A 19 12.85 6.67 13.06
CA LEU A 19 12.71 7.50 11.86
C LEU A 19 13.79 7.15 10.81
N ALA A 20 15.00 6.81 11.23
CA ALA A 20 16.07 6.37 10.35
C ALA A 20 15.82 4.99 9.72
N ALA A 21 15.04 4.12 10.38
CA ALA A 21 14.70 2.80 9.86
C ALA A 21 13.81 2.85 8.60
N PHE A 22 13.01 3.92 8.41
CA PHE A 22 12.12 4.06 7.26
C PHE A 22 12.82 3.93 5.90
N PRO A 23 13.79 4.80 5.56
CA PRO A 23 14.52 4.70 4.29
C PRO A 23 15.48 3.51 4.25
N GLN A 24 15.92 2.96 5.39
CA GLN A 24 16.75 1.76 5.40
C GLN A 24 15.98 0.51 4.99
N PHE A 25 14.76 0.35 5.51
CA PHE A 25 13.93 -0.81 5.22
C PHE A 25 13.27 -0.72 3.84
N ASN A 26 12.85 0.49 3.42
CA ASN A 26 12.28 0.72 2.10
C ASN A 26 12.82 2.03 1.50
N PRO A 27 13.96 1.98 0.79
CA PRO A 27 14.54 3.16 0.12
C PRO A 27 13.63 3.79 -0.94
N THR A 28 12.72 2.99 -1.51
CA THR A 28 11.72 3.40 -2.51
C THR A 28 10.37 3.77 -1.90
N ARG A 29 10.31 3.99 -0.58
CA ARG A 29 9.05 4.30 0.13
C ARG A 29 8.37 5.54 -0.43
N LYS A 30 7.03 5.50 -0.46
CA LYS A 30 6.18 6.66 -0.73
C LYS A 30 6.04 7.50 0.54
N VAL A 31 5.89 8.82 0.37
CA VAL A 31 5.54 9.75 1.45
C VAL A 31 4.28 9.24 2.16
N GLY A 32 4.32 9.17 3.49
CA GLY A 32 3.19 8.72 4.30
C GLY A 32 3.00 7.21 4.40
N HIS A 33 3.75 6.41 3.63
CA HIS A 33 3.62 4.96 3.70
C HIS A 33 4.25 4.42 4.98
N GLY A 34 3.45 3.71 5.77
CA GLY A 34 3.89 3.17 7.04
C GLY A 34 4.73 1.91 6.94
N LEU A 35 5.45 1.65 8.02
CA LEU A 35 6.13 0.38 8.26
C LEU A 35 5.38 -0.43 9.33
N PRO A 36 5.21 -1.75 9.15
CA PRO A 36 4.76 -2.62 10.22
C PRO A 36 5.71 -2.55 11.42
N PHE A 37 5.18 -2.66 12.64
CA PHE A 37 6.03 -2.71 13.84
C PHE A 37 7.04 -3.86 13.83
N GLN A 38 6.70 -4.98 13.18
CA GLN A 38 7.62 -6.11 13.03
C GLN A 38 8.80 -5.78 12.11
N SER A 39 8.59 -4.98 11.07
CA SER A 39 9.66 -4.50 10.19
C SER A 39 10.59 -3.53 10.92
N LEU A 40 10.01 -2.61 11.70
CA LEU A 40 10.79 -1.71 12.57
C LEU A 40 11.58 -2.49 13.61
N TYR A 41 11.00 -3.52 14.21
CA TYR A 41 11.69 -4.39 15.15
C TYR A 41 12.83 -5.15 14.48
N SER A 42 12.62 -5.74 13.30
CA SER A 42 13.69 -6.41 12.56
C SER A 42 14.87 -5.50 12.21
N ALA A 43 14.68 -4.18 12.16
CA ALA A 43 15.75 -3.22 11.89
C ALA A 43 16.46 -2.70 13.16
N LEU A 44 15.86 -2.94 14.34
CA LEU A 44 16.27 -2.32 15.61
C LEU A 44 16.35 -3.33 16.77
N ASP A 45 16.26 -4.63 16.48
CA ASP A 45 16.15 -5.70 17.49
C ASP A 45 17.43 -5.89 18.31
N ASP A 46 18.57 -5.43 17.77
CA ASP A 46 19.85 -5.33 18.46
C ASP A 46 19.86 -4.29 19.60
N LYS A 47 18.96 -3.30 19.55
CA LYS A 47 18.90 -2.19 20.52
C LYS A 47 17.61 -2.11 21.33
N TYR A 48 16.47 -2.45 20.75
CA TYR A 48 15.16 -2.17 21.33
C TYR A 48 14.21 -3.37 21.23
N THR A 49 13.41 -3.58 22.28
CA THR A 49 12.34 -4.57 22.24
C THR A 49 11.14 -4.04 21.43
N LEU A 50 10.38 -4.95 20.83
CA LEU A 50 9.15 -4.61 20.09
C LEU A 50 8.19 -3.73 20.91
N GLY A 51 7.99 -4.04 22.20
CA GLY A 51 7.13 -3.23 23.07
C GLY A 51 7.63 -1.80 23.27
N ARG A 52 8.95 -1.60 23.29
CA ARG A 52 9.57 -0.26 23.41
C ARG A 52 9.43 0.52 22.11
N ILE A 53 9.54 -0.14 20.96
CA ILE A 53 9.32 0.44 19.63
C ILE A 53 7.86 0.87 19.48
N ILE A 54 6.91 -0.01 19.77
CA ILE A 54 5.47 0.32 19.74
C ILE A 54 5.19 1.52 20.62
N LYS A 55 5.72 1.54 21.85
CA LYS A 55 5.49 2.66 22.76
C LYS A 55 6.07 3.98 22.25
N ALA A 56 7.24 3.93 21.62
CA ALA A 56 7.85 5.09 20.99
C ALA A 56 7.02 5.60 19.82
N CYS A 57 6.50 4.72 18.98
CA CYS A 57 5.59 5.07 17.88
C CYS A 57 4.28 5.68 18.39
N GLU A 58 3.68 5.14 19.45
CA GLU A 58 2.49 5.73 20.09
C GLU A 58 2.75 7.15 20.61
N ASN A 59 3.91 7.38 21.24
CA ASN A 59 4.29 8.70 21.74
C ASN A 59 4.54 9.69 20.60
N MET A 60 5.20 9.24 19.52
CA MET A 60 5.38 10.04 18.31
C MET A 60 4.05 10.35 17.63
N ALA A 61 3.09 9.43 17.68
CA ALA A 61 1.74 9.65 17.17
C ALA A 61 0.97 10.70 17.99
N ALA A 62 1.09 10.66 19.32
CA ALA A 62 0.54 11.71 20.18
C ALA A 62 1.16 13.10 19.89
N GLY A 63 2.41 13.13 19.41
CA GLY A 63 3.10 14.34 18.95
C GLY A 63 2.84 14.74 17.49
N GLY A 64 1.98 14.01 16.76
CA GLY A 64 1.65 14.30 15.36
C GLY A 64 2.76 13.96 14.34
N VAL A 65 3.78 13.21 14.74
CA VAL A 65 4.90 12.80 13.88
C VAL A 65 4.53 11.59 13.01
N MET A 66 3.62 10.75 13.48
CA MET A 66 3.13 9.58 12.73
C MET A 66 1.69 9.25 13.09
N GLU A 67 1.04 8.45 12.27
CA GLU A 67 -0.27 7.85 12.52
C GLU A 67 -0.11 6.35 12.72
N ILE A 68 -0.91 5.78 13.62
CA ILE A 68 -0.94 4.33 13.83
C ILE A 68 -2.15 3.75 13.09
N GLU A 69 -1.89 3.17 11.92
CA GLU A 69 -2.93 2.55 11.13
C GLU A 69 -3.14 1.09 11.51
N ARG A 70 -4.41 0.71 11.65
CA ARG A 70 -4.85 -0.67 11.95
C ARG A 70 -4.16 -1.30 13.17
N LYS A 71 -3.61 -0.47 14.07
CA LYS A 71 -2.79 -0.88 15.24
C LYS A 71 -1.53 -1.68 14.89
N LEU A 72 -1.08 -1.64 13.64
CA LEU A 72 0.00 -2.48 13.13
C LEU A 72 1.09 -1.70 12.41
N PHE A 73 0.73 -0.56 11.82
CA PHE A 73 1.61 0.24 10.99
C PHE A 73 1.88 1.58 11.66
N ALA A 74 3.14 2.03 11.60
CA ALA A 74 3.52 3.40 11.89
C ALA A 74 3.70 4.15 10.58
N CYS A 75 2.79 5.07 10.27
CA CYS A 75 2.74 5.87 9.05
C CYS A 75 3.26 7.28 9.32
N PRO A 76 4.38 7.74 8.76
CA PRO A 76 4.86 9.11 8.99
C PRO A 76 3.83 10.14 8.51
N THR A 77 3.58 11.19 9.27
CA THR A 77 2.83 12.36 8.77
C THR A 77 3.77 13.25 7.96
N SER A 78 3.28 14.36 7.40
CA SER A 78 4.13 15.38 6.78
C SER A 78 5.26 15.85 7.71
N LEU A 79 4.96 16.01 9.01
CA LEU A 79 5.97 16.35 10.02
C LEU A 79 6.99 15.23 10.23
N GLY A 80 6.54 13.97 10.24
CA GLY A 80 7.42 12.81 10.31
C GLY A 80 8.34 12.69 9.11
N GLU A 81 7.85 12.98 7.90
CA GLU A 81 8.63 12.94 6.67
C GLU A 81 9.71 14.02 6.62
N GLU A 82 9.40 15.23 7.11
CA GLU A 82 10.40 16.29 7.32
C GLU A 82 11.50 15.83 8.29
N LEU A 83 11.11 15.19 9.41
CA LEU A 83 12.06 14.68 10.39
C LEU A 83 12.93 13.54 9.83
N ILE A 84 12.35 12.59 9.10
CA ILE A 84 13.10 11.50 8.46
C ILE A 84 14.14 12.08 7.50
N THR A 85 13.72 13.02 6.65
CA THR A 85 14.60 13.68 5.69
C THR A 85 15.74 14.41 6.40
N LYS A 86 15.43 15.11 7.50
CA LYS A 86 16.41 15.86 8.28
C LYS A 86 17.41 14.95 9.02
N ILE A 87 16.96 13.81 9.52
CA ILE A 87 17.79 12.83 10.25
C ILE A 87 18.70 12.04 9.29
N THR A 88 18.16 11.63 8.15
CA THR A 88 18.82 10.66 7.26
C THR A 88 19.48 11.30 6.04
N GLY A 89 19.09 12.52 5.69
CA GLY A 89 19.42 13.14 4.40
C GLY A 89 18.70 12.51 3.20
N ILE A 90 17.80 11.54 3.44
CA ILE A 90 17.08 10.80 2.40
C ILE A 90 15.61 11.25 2.44
N ALA A 91 15.24 12.12 1.51
CA ALA A 91 13.84 12.42 1.27
C ALA A 91 13.17 11.17 0.67
N ALA A 92 11.94 10.88 1.11
CA ALA A 92 11.12 9.94 0.34
C ALA A 92 10.98 10.49 -1.08
N PRO A 93 11.18 9.69 -2.14
CA PRO A 93 10.88 10.14 -3.49
C PRO A 93 9.46 10.67 -3.52
N THR A 94 9.32 11.94 -3.87
CA THR A 94 8.03 12.52 -4.24
C THR A 94 7.68 11.85 -5.56
N LEU A 95 6.99 10.72 -5.49
CA LEU A 95 6.27 10.22 -6.64
C LEU A 95 5.13 11.21 -6.85
N GLU A 96 5.41 12.30 -7.57
CA GLU A 96 4.41 12.94 -8.42
C GLU A 96 4.01 11.88 -9.44
N VAL A 97 3.13 10.98 -9.02
CA VAL A 97 2.38 10.17 -9.97
C VAL A 97 1.39 11.17 -10.55
N GLU A 98 1.63 11.61 -11.78
CA GLU A 98 0.60 12.33 -12.52
C GLU A 98 -0.71 11.53 -12.40
N PRO A 99 -1.85 12.20 -12.19
CA PRO A 99 -3.14 11.53 -12.15
C PRO A 99 -3.22 10.58 -13.32
N PHE A 100 -3.49 9.29 -13.04
CA PHE A 100 -3.78 8.36 -14.11
C PHE A 100 -5.09 8.81 -14.74
N GLU A 101 -4.98 9.54 -15.85
CA GLU A 101 -6.11 9.76 -16.74
C GLU A 101 -6.35 8.43 -17.45
N LEU A 102 -7.53 7.85 -17.26
CA LEU A 102 -7.99 6.76 -18.10
C LEU A 102 -7.89 7.25 -19.55
N PRO A 103 -7.04 6.64 -20.38
CA PRO A 103 -7.08 6.97 -21.78
C PRO A 103 -8.45 6.56 -22.33
N ASP A 104 -9.00 7.39 -23.21
CA ASP A 104 -10.24 7.07 -23.94
C ASP A 104 -10.13 5.74 -24.70
N ASP A 105 -8.89 5.32 -25.01
CA ASP A 105 -8.54 4.08 -25.68
C ASP A 105 -7.64 3.17 -24.81
N VAL A 106 -8.14 1.97 -24.54
CA VAL A 106 -7.48 0.91 -23.75
C VAL A 106 -6.18 0.43 -24.43
N ASP A 107 -6.05 0.61 -25.75
CA ASP A 107 -4.86 0.25 -26.52
C ASP A 107 -3.66 1.16 -26.25
N SER A 108 -3.83 2.26 -25.53
CA SER A 108 -2.74 3.13 -25.08
C SER A 108 -2.17 2.76 -23.71
N LEU A 109 -2.77 1.81 -23.00
CA LEU A 109 -2.24 1.34 -21.71
C LEU A 109 -0.86 0.67 -21.88
N PRO A 110 0.06 0.86 -20.92
CA PRO A 110 1.31 0.10 -20.88
C PRO A 110 1.05 -1.41 -20.96
N GLU A 111 1.90 -2.13 -21.70
CA GLU A 111 1.73 -3.57 -21.94
C GLU A 111 1.62 -4.37 -20.63
N ILE A 112 2.46 -4.06 -19.65
CA ILE A 112 2.42 -4.70 -18.33
C ILE A 112 1.08 -4.48 -17.60
N TYR A 113 0.40 -3.34 -17.79
CA TYR A 113 -0.90 -3.10 -17.17
C TYR A 113 -1.97 -3.96 -17.83
N ARG A 114 -1.98 -4.04 -19.17
CA ARG A 114 -2.91 -4.90 -19.90
C ARG A 114 -2.72 -6.37 -19.56
N ASP A 115 -1.47 -6.81 -19.47
CA ASP A 115 -1.15 -8.19 -19.13
C ASP A 115 -1.62 -8.53 -17.71
N ILE A 116 -1.35 -7.66 -16.72
CA ILE A 116 -1.83 -7.83 -15.33
C ILE A 116 -3.36 -7.87 -15.29
N LEU A 117 -4.05 -6.94 -15.96
CA LEU A 117 -5.51 -6.92 -15.98
C LEU A 117 -6.08 -8.16 -16.68
N SER A 118 -5.41 -8.67 -17.71
CA SER A 118 -5.79 -9.90 -18.42
C SER A 118 -5.54 -11.17 -17.62
N ALA A 119 -4.61 -11.14 -16.66
CA ALA A 119 -4.32 -12.26 -15.78
C ALA A 119 -5.48 -12.58 -14.81
N PHE A 120 -6.28 -11.56 -14.46
CA PHE A 120 -7.47 -11.78 -13.64
C PHE A 120 -8.36 -12.85 -14.31
N PRO A 121 -8.92 -12.66 -15.53
CA PRO A 121 -9.83 -13.58 -16.24
C PRO A 121 -9.46 -15.05 -16.17
N GLN A 122 -8.16 -15.32 -16.24
CA GLN A 122 -7.59 -16.64 -16.40
C GLN A 122 -7.54 -17.43 -15.08
N PHE A 123 -7.38 -16.76 -13.93
CA PHE A 123 -7.17 -17.43 -12.64
C PHE A 123 -8.44 -17.78 -11.88
N ASN A 124 -9.55 -17.07 -12.12
CA ASN A 124 -10.79 -17.32 -11.38
C ASN A 124 -12.01 -16.95 -12.22
N SER A 125 -12.49 -17.84 -13.09
CA SER A 125 -13.65 -17.61 -13.97
C SER A 125 -14.98 -17.34 -13.22
N THR A 126 -15.00 -17.50 -11.90
CA THR A 126 -16.13 -17.22 -11.00
C THR A 126 -15.92 -15.96 -10.16
N ARG A 127 -15.08 -15.04 -10.65
CA ARG A 127 -14.63 -13.85 -9.93
C ARG A 127 -15.78 -12.98 -9.43
N THR A 128 -15.61 -12.43 -8.24
CA THR A 128 -16.55 -11.45 -7.67
C THR A 128 -15.81 -10.14 -7.47
N VAL A 129 -16.50 -9.02 -7.74
CA VAL A 129 -15.93 -7.67 -7.62
C VAL A 129 -15.24 -7.52 -6.26
N GLY A 130 -13.97 -7.11 -6.27
CA GLY A 130 -13.16 -6.91 -5.07
C GLY A 130 -12.35 -8.12 -4.58
N TYR A 131 -12.45 -9.29 -5.24
CA TYR A 131 -11.52 -10.40 -5.04
C TYR A 131 -10.23 -10.17 -5.83
N GLY A 132 -9.12 -10.01 -5.12
CA GLY A 132 -7.82 -9.75 -5.73
C GLY A 132 -7.00 -11.00 -5.99
N LEU A 133 -5.97 -10.84 -6.82
CA LEU A 133 -4.92 -11.83 -7.01
C LEU A 133 -3.71 -11.46 -6.16
N SER A 134 -3.04 -12.47 -5.62
CA SER A 134 -1.75 -12.25 -4.97
C SER A 134 -0.69 -11.93 -6.03
N TYR A 135 0.38 -11.20 -5.65
CA TYR A 135 1.49 -10.97 -6.59
C TYR A 135 2.14 -12.26 -7.10
N GLN A 136 2.16 -13.32 -6.29
CA GLN A 136 2.65 -14.64 -6.72
C GLN A 136 1.73 -15.28 -7.76
N SER A 137 0.41 -15.13 -7.59
CA SER A 137 -0.58 -15.60 -8.57
C SER A 137 -0.46 -14.81 -9.87
N LEU A 138 -0.24 -13.50 -9.79
CA LEU A 138 0.01 -12.66 -10.97
C LEU A 138 1.31 -13.05 -11.67
N ASP A 139 2.41 -13.24 -10.94
CA ASP A 139 3.69 -13.71 -11.51
C ASP A 139 3.54 -15.04 -12.23
N SER A 140 2.80 -15.98 -11.64
CA SER A 140 2.47 -17.27 -12.26
C SER A 140 1.59 -17.11 -13.50
N ALA A 141 0.58 -16.24 -13.45
CA ALA A 141 -0.32 -15.95 -14.59
C ALA A 141 0.39 -15.30 -15.76
N LEU A 142 1.41 -14.50 -15.46
CA LEU A 142 2.23 -13.82 -16.45
C LEU A 142 3.39 -14.68 -16.93
N GLU A 143 3.44 -15.96 -16.54
CA GLU A 143 4.48 -16.92 -16.92
C GLU A 143 5.91 -16.39 -16.67
N HIS A 144 6.10 -15.60 -15.61
CA HIS A 144 7.37 -14.93 -15.28
C HIS A 144 7.88 -13.97 -16.39
N LYS A 145 7.00 -13.48 -17.27
CA LYS A 145 7.33 -12.49 -18.30
C LYS A 145 7.94 -11.20 -17.73
N TYR A 146 7.54 -10.84 -16.51
CA TYR A 146 8.02 -9.67 -15.79
C TYR A 146 8.66 -10.06 -14.47
N ARG A 147 9.58 -9.23 -13.97
CA ARG A 147 10.11 -9.40 -12.61
C ARG A 147 9.03 -9.07 -11.58
N PHE A 148 9.11 -9.72 -10.43
CA PHE A 148 8.19 -9.52 -9.31
C PHE A 148 8.05 -8.05 -8.88
N ASP A 149 9.15 -7.31 -8.83
CA ASP A 149 9.15 -5.89 -8.48
C ASP A 149 8.45 -5.03 -9.54
N GLN A 150 8.58 -5.37 -10.82
CA GLN A 150 7.86 -4.68 -11.90
C GLN A 150 6.34 -4.90 -11.82
N ILE A 151 5.92 -6.13 -11.51
CA ILE A 151 4.49 -6.45 -11.30
C ILE A 151 3.96 -5.65 -10.11
N LYS A 152 4.70 -5.65 -8.99
CA LYS A 152 4.32 -4.90 -7.79
C LYS A 152 4.21 -3.41 -8.07
N THR A 153 5.22 -2.80 -8.69
CA THR A 153 5.22 -1.38 -9.05
C THR A 153 4.07 -1.05 -10.00
N ALA A 154 3.77 -1.90 -10.98
CA ALA A 154 2.65 -1.70 -11.89
C ALA A 154 1.30 -1.73 -11.17
N CYS A 155 1.10 -2.69 -10.26
CA CYS A 155 -0.11 -2.74 -9.43
C CYS A 155 -0.24 -1.52 -8.52
N GLU A 156 0.85 -1.06 -7.92
CA GLU A 156 0.84 0.15 -7.09
C GLU A 156 0.53 1.41 -7.88
N SER A 157 1.02 1.52 -9.12
CA SER A 157 0.69 2.63 -10.02
C SER A 157 -0.78 2.60 -10.44
N MET A 158 -1.31 1.42 -10.79
CA MET A 158 -2.73 1.25 -11.06
C MET A 158 -3.60 1.52 -9.81
N ALA A 159 -3.08 1.25 -8.61
CA ALA A 159 -3.80 1.56 -7.38
C ALA A 159 -3.91 3.06 -7.12
N VAL A 160 -2.86 3.83 -7.42
CA VAL A 160 -2.93 5.29 -7.40
C VAL A 160 -3.97 5.82 -8.40
N GLY A 161 -4.07 5.18 -9.56
CA GLY A 161 -5.09 5.48 -10.57
C GLY A 161 -6.51 5.01 -10.25
N GLY A 162 -6.75 4.45 -9.06
CA GLY A 162 -8.07 3.96 -8.66
C GLY A 162 -8.56 2.72 -9.43
N VAL A 163 -7.71 2.11 -10.26
CA VAL A 163 -8.01 0.89 -11.03
C VAL A 163 -8.00 -0.33 -10.11
N MET A 164 -7.19 -0.32 -9.05
CA MET A 164 -7.14 -1.39 -8.07
C MET A 164 -6.90 -0.88 -6.64
N GLU A 165 -7.17 -1.73 -5.66
CA GLU A 165 -6.80 -1.55 -4.27
C GLU A 165 -5.75 -2.59 -3.89
N ILE A 166 -4.72 -2.16 -3.17
CA ILE A 166 -3.76 -3.09 -2.58
C ILE A 166 -4.25 -3.48 -1.18
N LYS A 167 -4.54 -4.77 -0.98
CA LYS A 167 -4.97 -5.32 0.30
C LYS A 167 -3.85 -6.14 0.93
N HIS A 168 -3.55 -5.82 2.19
CA HIS A 168 -2.56 -6.53 3.01
C HIS A 168 -1.15 -6.56 2.39
N ASP A 169 -0.81 -5.59 1.54
CA ASP A 169 0.46 -5.47 0.81
C ASP A 169 0.83 -6.67 -0.08
N ILE A 170 -0.13 -7.56 -0.35
CA ILE A 170 0.11 -8.80 -1.11
C ILE A 170 -0.95 -9.07 -2.19
N PHE A 171 -2.13 -8.48 -2.08
CA PHE A 171 -3.23 -8.66 -3.04
C PHE A 171 -3.48 -7.39 -3.84
N ALA A 172 -3.56 -7.53 -5.16
CA ALA A 172 -4.10 -6.52 -6.06
C ALA A 172 -5.58 -6.84 -6.34
N CYS A 173 -6.48 -5.98 -5.87
CA CYS A 173 -7.93 -6.13 -5.99
C CYS A 173 -8.47 -5.11 -6.99
N PRO A 174 -9.03 -5.50 -8.14
CA PRO A 174 -9.66 -4.54 -9.04
C PRO A 174 -10.80 -3.81 -8.34
N THR A 175 -10.88 -2.49 -8.54
CA THR A 175 -12.06 -1.70 -8.16
C THR A 175 -13.15 -1.86 -9.23
N SER A 176 -14.31 -1.22 -9.07
CA SER A 176 -15.32 -1.16 -10.13
C SER A 176 -14.73 -0.64 -11.46
N LEU A 177 -13.85 0.36 -11.40
CA LEU A 177 -13.16 0.88 -12.57
C LEU A 177 -12.19 -0.14 -13.17
N GLY A 178 -11.46 -0.87 -12.31
CA GLY A 178 -10.59 -1.96 -12.77
C GLY A 178 -11.35 -3.07 -13.48
N GLU A 179 -12.51 -3.46 -12.97
CA GLU A 179 -13.37 -4.47 -13.59
C GLU A 179 -13.92 -4.00 -14.95
N GLU A 180 -14.26 -2.72 -15.11
CA GLU A 180 -14.62 -2.14 -16.41
C GLU A 180 -13.46 -2.26 -17.42
N LEU A 181 -12.23 -1.94 -16.99
CA LEU A 181 -11.05 -2.08 -17.85
C LEU A 181 -10.76 -3.54 -18.19
N ILE A 182 -10.82 -4.45 -17.22
CA ILE A 182 -10.67 -5.90 -17.45
C ILE A 182 -11.70 -6.35 -18.49
N THR A 183 -12.95 -5.92 -18.36
CA THR A 183 -14.02 -6.26 -19.31
C THR A 183 -13.72 -5.71 -20.71
N LYS A 184 -13.25 -4.47 -20.82
CA LYS A 184 -12.87 -3.88 -22.12
C LYS A 184 -11.69 -4.59 -22.77
N ILE A 185 -10.68 -4.99 -22.00
CA ILE A 185 -9.47 -5.66 -22.51
C ILE A 185 -9.79 -7.10 -22.94
N THR A 186 -10.61 -7.80 -22.17
CA THR A 186 -10.71 -9.28 -22.25
C THR A 186 -12.04 -9.75 -22.78
N GLY A 187 -13.05 -8.88 -22.82
CA GLY A 187 -14.44 -9.22 -23.11
C GLY A 187 -15.14 -10.00 -22.00
N ILE A 188 -14.49 -10.22 -20.84
CA ILE A 188 -15.01 -11.05 -19.75
C ILE A 188 -15.37 -10.16 -18.56
N ALA A 189 -16.66 -10.04 -18.27
CA ALA A 189 -17.17 -9.33 -17.10
C ALA A 189 -17.12 -10.20 -15.84
N ALA A 190 -16.81 -9.60 -14.69
CA ALA A 190 -16.93 -10.28 -13.40
C ALA A 190 -18.42 -10.46 -13.02
N PRO A 191 -18.83 -11.64 -12.52
CA PRO A 191 -20.15 -11.81 -11.93
C PRO A 191 -20.39 -10.83 -10.78
N THR A 192 -21.44 -10.01 -10.91
CA THR A 192 -21.95 -9.19 -9.80
C THR A 192 -22.63 -10.12 -8.80
N LEU A 193 -22.14 -10.18 -7.56
CA LEU A 193 -22.90 -10.80 -6.47
C LEU A 193 -24.10 -9.89 -6.17
N GLU A 194 -25.30 -10.29 -6.61
CA GLU A 194 -26.52 -9.87 -5.94
C GLU A 194 -26.54 -10.56 -4.58
N VAL A 195 -25.88 -9.97 -3.58
CA VAL A 195 -26.06 -10.40 -2.20
C VAL A 195 -27.46 -9.96 -1.80
N GLU A 196 -28.40 -10.91 -1.65
CA GLU A 196 -29.70 -10.61 -1.06
C GLU A 196 -29.47 -9.90 0.28
N PRO A 197 -30.14 -8.75 0.54
CA PRO A 197 -29.95 -8.02 1.77
C PRO A 197 -30.23 -8.95 2.96
N PHE A 198 -29.37 -8.89 3.97
CA PHE A 198 -29.56 -9.63 5.21
C PHE A 198 -30.96 -9.29 5.75
N PRO A 199 -31.84 -10.29 5.96
CA PRO A 199 -33.20 -10.01 6.38
C PRO A 199 -33.18 -9.26 7.71
N PRO A 200 -34.02 -8.23 7.90
CA PRO A 200 -34.10 -7.53 9.17
C PRO A 200 -34.47 -8.54 10.28
N PRO A 201 -34.00 -8.31 11.52
CA PRO A 201 -34.29 -9.21 12.63
C PRO A 201 -35.80 -9.18 12.94
N HIS A 202 -36.55 -10.11 12.35
CA HIS A 202 -37.92 -10.39 12.76
C HIS A 202 -37.89 -11.28 14.01
N GLU A 203 -38.23 -10.68 15.14
CA GLU A 203 -39.07 -11.24 16.20
C GLU A 203 -38.84 -12.72 16.54
N TRP A 204 -37.79 -13.01 17.32
CA TRP A 204 -37.87 -14.08 18.32
C TRP A 204 -38.61 -13.57 19.55
N ALA A 205 -39.90 -13.28 19.38
CA ALA A 205 -40.83 -13.01 20.46
C ALA A 205 -42.09 -13.86 20.22
N THR A 206 -42.04 -15.10 20.72
CA THR A 206 -43.22 -15.76 21.30
C THR A 206 -43.61 -15.05 22.59
#